data_AF-A0A7D5S0K1-F1
#
_entry.id   AF-A0A7D5S0K1-F1
#
_cell.length_a   1.000
_cell.length_b   1.000
_cell.length_c   1.000
_cell.angle_alpha   90.00
_cell.angle_beta   90.00
_cell.angle_gamma   90.00
#
_symmetry.space_group_name_H-M   'P 1'
#
loop_
_entity.id
_entity.type
_entity.pdbx_description
1 polymer ?
#
loop_
_entity_poly.entity_id
_entity_poly.type
_entity_poly.pdbx_seq_one_letter_code
_entity_poly.pdbx_strand_id
1 'polypeptide(L)'
;MSKDSKTFEFPSEFQDLKQIVEENYASPLALHKALNEYRFHKLDEMAGFDVFSFDRILAYLAGFFLVEKWVALDKEQGLQIVDNIIKGKS
;
A
#
# COMPACT_ATOMS: atom_id res chain seq x y z
N MET A 1 -4.72 32.35 -12.46
CA MET A 1 -5.21 31.29 -11.55
C MET A 1 -4.52 30.01 -11.96
N SER A 2 -3.37 29.69 -11.36
CA SER A 2 -2.63 28.47 -11.66
C SER A 2 -2.87 27.47 -10.55
N LYS A 3 -3.44 26.33 -10.90
CA LYS A 3 -3.19 25.00 -10.32
C LYS A 3 -3.96 24.00 -11.19
N ASP A 4 -3.36 23.63 -12.32
CA ASP A 4 -3.61 22.32 -12.91
C ASP A 4 -3.08 21.29 -11.91
N SER A 5 -3.83 21.01 -10.85
CA SER A 5 -3.63 19.79 -10.08
C SER A 5 -4.06 18.69 -11.03
N LYS A 6 -3.10 17.99 -11.65
CA LYS A 6 -3.37 16.74 -12.35
C LYS A 6 -4.12 15.85 -11.36
N THR A 7 -5.44 15.73 -11.54
CA THR A 7 -6.25 14.79 -10.78
C THR A 7 -5.60 13.43 -10.99
N PHE A 8 -5.10 12.83 -9.93
CA PHE A 8 -4.50 11.50 -10.03
C PHE A 8 -5.62 10.54 -10.40
N GLU A 9 -5.53 9.97 -11.60
CA GLU A 9 -6.46 8.94 -12.07
C GLU A 9 -5.80 7.57 -11.90
N PHE A 10 -6.50 6.66 -11.24
CA PHE A 10 -6.04 5.29 -11.11
C PHE A 10 -6.05 4.60 -12.49
N PRO A 11 -5.04 3.77 -12.81
CA PRO A 11 -5.10 2.89 -13.98
C PRO A 11 -6.36 2.01 -13.95
N SER A 12 -6.84 1.58 -15.11
CA SER A 12 -8.06 0.77 -15.24
C SER A 12 -8.03 -0.52 -14.40
N GLU A 13 -6.85 -1.15 -14.31
CA GLU A 13 -6.61 -2.35 -13.51
C GLU A 13 -6.65 -2.14 -11.99
N PHE A 14 -6.63 -0.88 -11.52
CA PHE A 14 -6.66 -0.51 -10.10
C PHE A 14 -7.88 0.38 -9.76
N GLN A 15 -8.96 0.29 -10.53
CA GLN A 15 -10.17 1.06 -10.23
C GLN A 15 -10.82 0.65 -8.90
N ASP A 16 -10.68 -0.62 -8.52
CA ASP A 16 -11.13 -1.13 -7.22
C ASP A 16 -10.38 -0.48 -6.04
N LEU A 17 -9.11 -0.12 -6.24
CA LEU A 17 -8.29 0.59 -5.26
C LEU A 17 -8.81 2.00 -4.95
N LYS A 18 -9.45 2.66 -5.94
CA LYS A 18 -9.96 4.02 -5.80
C LYS A 18 -10.92 4.13 -4.61
N GLN A 19 -11.87 3.21 -4.52
CA GLN A 19 -12.85 3.19 -3.44
C GLN A 19 -12.17 3.03 -2.07
N ILE A 20 -11.21 2.11 -1.96
CA ILE A 20 -10.45 1.87 -0.72
C ILE A 20 -9.73 3.15 -0.27
N VAL A 21 -9.13 3.87 -1.20
CA VAL A 21 -8.42 5.12 -0.91
C VAL A 21 -9.39 6.20 -0.46
N GLU A 22 -10.50 6.39 -1.18
CA GLU A 22 -11.50 7.41 -0.87
C GLU A 22 -12.17 7.18 0.50
N GLU A 23 -12.50 5.93 0.84
CA GLU A 23 -13.14 5.56 2.11
C GLU A 23 -12.22 5.75 3.32
N ASN A 24 -10.91 5.54 3.15
CA ASN A 24 -9.95 5.57 4.25
C ASN A 24 -9.09 6.84 4.28
N TYR A 25 -9.27 7.76 3.33
CA TYR A 25 -8.41 8.94 3.14
C TYR A 25 -8.24 9.79 4.40
N ALA A 26 -9.29 9.92 5.22
CA ALA A 26 -9.30 10.73 6.43
C ALA A 26 -8.39 10.19 7.55
N SER A 27 -7.98 8.92 7.50
CA SER A 27 -7.15 8.29 8.54
C SER A 27 -5.95 7.58 7.89
N PRO A 28 -4.74 8.15 7.96
CA PRO A 28 -3.55 7.56 7.35
C PRO A 28 -3.27 6.14 7.81
N LEU A 29 -3.54 5.83 9.07
CA LEU A 29 -3.36 4.49 9.62
C LEU A 29 -4.40 3.50 9.06
N ALA A 30 -5.67 3.91 8.97
CA ALA A 30 -6.72 3.09 8.37
C ALA A 30 -6.44 2.86 6.88
N LEU A 31 -6.02 3.91 6.17
CA LEU A 31 -5.62 3.81 4.76
C LEU A 31 -4.45 2.86 4.58
N HIS A 32 -3.41 2.96 5.41
CA HIS A 32 -2.27 2.06 5.35
C HIS A 32 -2.70 0.60 5.55
N LYS A 33 -3.56 0.34 6.55
CA LYS A 33 -4.11 -1.00 6.80
C LYS A 33 -4.95 -1.50 5.61
N ALA A 34 -5.84 -0.69 5.07
CA ALA A 34 -6.70 -1.08 3.96
C ALA A 34 -5.91 -1.35 2.67
N LEU A 35 -4.87 -0.56 2.38
CA LEU A 35 -3.94 -0.81 1.27
C LEU A 35 -3.15 -2.11 1.44
N ASN A 36 -2.81 -2.45 2.67
CA ASN A 36 -2.13 -3.70 2.99
C ASN A 36 -3.04 -4.91 2.78
N GLU A 37 -4.27 -4.85 3.28
CA GLU A 37 -5.29 -5.88 3.03
C GLU A 37 -5.55 -6.08 1.53
N TYR A 38 -5.68 -4.98 0.79
CA TYR A 38 -5.81 -5.02 -0.68
C TYR A 38 -4.65 -5.76 -1.36
N ARG A 39 -3.40 -5.49 -0.96
CA ARG A 39 -2.23 -6.17 -1.52
C ARG A 39 -2.29 -7.68 -1.29
N PHE A 40 -2.62 -8.11 -0.08
CA PHE A 40 -2.77 -9.55 0.21
C PHE A 40 -3.92 -10.17 -0.60
N HIS A 41 -5.06 -9.48 -0.71
CA HIS A 41 -6.16 -9.94 -1.54
C HIS A 41 -5.75 -10.13 -3.01
N LYS A 42 -4.95 -9.21 -3.57
CA LYS A 42 -4.43 -9.35 -4.93
C LYS A 42 -3.45 -10.52 -5.06
N LEU A 43 -2.62 -10.77 -4.06
CA LEU A 43 -1.74 -11.94 -4.05
C LEU A 43 -2.55 -13.25 -4.01
N ASP A 44 -3.64 -13.28 -3.25
CA ASP A 44 -4.54 -14.44 -3.18
C ASP A 44 -5.28 -14.67 -4.50
N GLU A 45 -5.79 -13.58 -5.13
CA GLU A 45 -6.37 -13.63 -6.48
C GLU A 45 -5.39 -14.19 -7.51
N MET A 46 -4.12 -13.74 -7.47
CA MET A 46 -3.07 -14.21 -8.37
C MET A 46 -2.67 -15.67 -8.12
N ALA A 47 -2.57 -16.09 -6.85
CA ALA A 47 -2.23 -17.47 -6.51
C ALA A 47 -3.31 -18.46 -6.97
N GLY A 48 -4.58 -18.04 -6.93
CA GLY A 48 -5.73 -18.84 -7.32
C GLY A 48 -5.89 -20.13 -6.50
N PHE A 49 -6.64 -21.08 -7.06
CA PHE A 49 -6.96 -22.34 -6.39
C PHE A 49 -5.99 -23.48 -6.70
N ASP A 50 -5.11 -23.31 -7.70
CA ASP A 50 -4.13 -24.34 -8.03
C ASP A 50 -3.09 -24.44 -6.91
N VAL A 51 -2.93 -25.66 -6.38
CA VAL A 51 -2.02 -25.95 -5.29
C VAL A 51 -0.57 -25.97 -5.78
N PHE A 52 -0.34 -26.28 -7.06
CA PHE A 52 0.99 -26.41 -7.65
C PHE A 52 1.18 -25.45 -8.83
N SER A 53 1.24 -24.15 -8.55
CA SER A 53 1.52 -23.11 -9.55
C SER A 53 2.75 -22.28 -9.18
N PHE A 54 3.41 -21.74 -10.20
CA PHE A 54 4.45 -20.72 -10.00
C PHE A 54 3.88 -19.45 -9.36
N ASP A 55 2.66 -19.07 -9.73
CA ASP A 55 1.98 -17.89 -9.19
C ASP A 55 1.80 -17.99 -7.66
N ARG A 56 1.51 -19.18 -7.14
CA ARG A 56 1.43 -19.40 -5.69
C ARG A 56 2.77 -19.22 -4.98
N ILE A 57 3.88 -19.67 -5.58
CA ILE A 57 5.23 -19.45 -5.04
C ILE A 57 5.58 -17.96 -5.06
N LEU A 58 5.27 -17.26 -6.16
CA LEU A 58 5.51 -15.82 -6.31
C LEU A 58 4.65 -15.01 -5.34
N ALA A 59 3.38 -15.36 -5.17
CA ALA A 59 2.48 -14.72 -4.22
C ALA A 59 2.97 -14.87 -2.77
N TYR A 60 3.43 -16.07 -2.40
CA TYR A 60 4.04 -16.31 -1.08
C TYR A 60 5.28 -15.45 -0.86
N LEU A 61 6.21 -15.41 -1.84
CA LEU A 61 7.43 -14.59 -1.74
C LEU A 61 7.12 -13.10 -1.66
N ALA A 62 6.17 -12.60 -2.46
CA ALA A 62 5.73 -11.23 -2.42
C ALA A 62 5.09 -10.89 -1.06
N GLY A 63 4.24 -11.78 -0.54
CA GLY A 63 3.63 -11.64 0.78
C GLY A 63 4.67 -11.60 1.89
N PHE A 64 5.71 -12.44 1.80
CA PHE A 64 6.83 -12.42 2.72
C PHE A 64 7.54 -11.06 2.74
N PHE A 65 7.85 -10.49 1.57
CA PHE A 65 8.45 -9.15 1.49
C PHE A 65 7.54 -8.04 2.06
N LEU A 66 6.22 -8.18 1.94
CA LEU A 66 5.29 -7.23 2.56
C LEU A 66 5.39 -7.29 4.09
N VAL A 67 5.44 -8.49 4.67
CA VAL A 67 5.59 -8.67 6.12
C VAL A 67 6.94 -8.15 6.60
N GLU A 68 8.03 -8.43 5.90
CA GLU A 68 9.36 -7.92 6.26
C GLU A 68 9.38 -6.38 6.31
N LYS A 69 8.75 -5.73 5.32
CA LYS A 69 8.62 -4.26 5.32
C LYS A 69 7.86 -3.74 6.53
N TRP A 70 6.86 -4.47 7.03
CA TRP A 70 6.14 -4.08 8.24
C TRP A 70 6.94 -4.31 9.51
N VAL A 71 7.67 -5.43 9.59
CA VAL A 71 8.56 -5.70 10.73
C VAL A 71 9.68 -4.65 10.80
N ALA A 72 10.15 -4.17 9.67
CA ALA A 72 11.13 -3.09 9.58
C ALA A 72 10.58 -1.71 9.96
N LEU A 73 9.26 -1.55 10.20
CA LEU A 73 8.71 -0.28 10.64
C LEU A 73 9.17 0.02 12.07
N ASP A 74 10.15 0.93 12.17
CA ASP A 74 10.65 1.43 13.43
C ASP A 74 9.95 2.75 13.82
N LYS A 75 9.39 2.78 15.03
CA LYS A 75 8.63 3.93 15.54
C LYS A 75 9.50 5.16 15.74
N GLU A 76 10.76 5.00 16.16
CA GLU A 76 11.68 6.11 16.38
C GLU A 76 12.09 6.75 15.05
N GLN A 77 12.38 5.93 14.04
CA GLN A 77 12.60 6.40 12.67
C GLN A 77 11.37 7.13 12.12
N GLY A 78 10.16 6.61 12.36
CA GLY A 78 8.92 7.27 11.98
C GLY A 78 8.77 8.67 12.59
N LEU A 79 9.06 8.81 13.88
CA LEU A 79 9.02 10.11 14.57
C LEU A 79 10.07 11.10 14.02
N GLN A 80 11.28 10.62 13.70
CA GLN A 80 12.32 11.45 13.08
C GLN A 80 11.92 11.96 11.69
N ILE A 81 11.28 11.12 10.88
CA ILE A 81 10.79 11.52 9.55
C ILE A 81 9.73 12.62 9.67
N VAL A 82 8.76 12.44 10.58
CA VAL A 82 7.72 13.45 10.83
C VAL A 82 8.33 14.76 11.32
N ASP A 83 9.28 14.69 12.25
CA ASP A 83 9.96 15.86 12.79
C ASP A 83 10.77 16.61 11.72
N ASN A 84 11.43 15.91 10.80
CA ASN A 84 12.12 16.52 9.65
C ASN A 84 11.17 17.24 8.69
N ILE A 85 9.99 16.65 8.42
CA ILE A 85 8.94 17.28 7.60
C ILE A 85 8.43 18.55 8.26
N ILE A 86 8.13 18.52 9.57
CA ILE A 86 7.65 19.68 10.32
C ILE A 86 8.72 20.78 10.38
N LYS A 87 10.00 20.41 10.50
CA LYS A 87 11.13 21.34 10.54
C LYS A 87 11.52 21.89 9.16
N GLY A 88 10.85 21.49 8.08
CA GLY A 88 11.10 21.98 6.73
C GLY A 88 12.47 21.60 6.16
N LYS A 89 13.10 20.56 6.70
CA LYS A 89 14.33 19.98 6.14
C LYS A 89 13.93 18.84 5.20
N SER A 90 13.50 19.21 3.99
CA SER A 90 13.28 18.28 2.88
C SER A 90 14.30 18.51 1.78
#